data_AF-A0A7J4IIL0-F1
#
_entry.id   AF-A0A7J4IIL0-F1
#
_cell.length_a   1.000
_cell.length_b   1.000
_cell.length_c   1.000
_cell.angle_alpha   90.00
_cell.angle_beta   90.00
_cell.angle_gamma   90.00
#
_symmetry.space_group_name_H-M   'P 1'
#
loop_
_entity.id
_entity.type
_entity.pdbx_description
1 polymer ?
#
loop_
_entity_poly.entity_id
_entity_poly.type
_entity_poly.pdbx_seq_one_letter_code
_entity_poly.pdbx_strand_id
1 'polypeptide(L)'
;MNPEETVPDERKTASFTIDLSSSYHVENLPSEIDINQVYYSNLAAVNVSHRDVFIDFLQTPGVRRDEAMHLPGVRIFMSYAAAQKLAETLFRVLASAHADGAMEQYPAGKSMDQQ
;
A
#
# COMPACT_ATOMS: atom_id res chain seq x y z
N MET A 1 45.23 -54.60 -3.81
CA MET A 1 45.44 -53.18 -4.18
C MET A 1 45.07 -53.03 -5.64
N ASN A 2 43.86 -52.53 -5.88
CA ASN A 2 43.28 -52.05 -7.15
C ASN A 2 41.96 -51.34 -6.78
N PRO A 3 41.49 -50.39 -7.60
CA PRO A 3 41.30 -49.00 -7.17
C PRO A 3 39.88 -48.67 -6.70
N GLU A 4 39.79 -47.48 -6.09
CA GLU A 4 38.64 -46.85 -5.43
C GLU A 4 37.34 -46.91 -6.24
N GLU A 5 36.31 -47.49 -5.62
CA GLU A 5 34.91 -47.31 -6.00
C GLU A 5 34.54 -45.83 -5.82
N THR A 6 34.38 -45.12 -6.93
CA THR A 6 33.82 -43.77 -6.94
C THR A 6 32.29 -43.88 -6.83
N VAL A 7 31.77 -43.54 -5.65
CA VAL A 7 30.34 -43.40 -5.38
C VAL A 7 29.80 -42.19 -6.17
N PRO A 8 28.72 -42.31 -6.95
CA PRO A 8 28.12 -41.15 -7.59
C PRO A 8 27.40 -40.30 -6.54
N ASP A 9 27.89 -39.09 -6.29
CA ASP A 9 27.26 -38.09 -5.43
C ASP A 9 26.07 -37.45 -6.17
N GLU A 10 24.92 -38.14 -6.17
CA GLU A 10 23.66 -37.62 -6.67
C GLU A 10 22.95 -36.81 -5.58
N ARG A 11 23.40 -35.58 -5.37
CA ARG A 11 22.52 -34.50 -4.87
C ARG A 11 22.60 -33.31 -5.80
N LYS A 12 22.02 -33.48 -6.99
CA LYS A 12 21.56 -32.33 -7.78
C LYS A 12 20.44 -31.66 -7.00
N THR A 13 20.79 -30.72 -6.15
CA THR A 13 19.86 -29.75 -5.58
C THR A 13 19.31 -28.97 -6.77
N ALA A 14 18.15 -29.40 -7.28
CA ALA A 14 17.46 -28.71 -8.35
C ALA A 14 17.09 -27.32 -7.83
N SER A 15 17.88 -26.31 -8.18
CA SER A 15 17.51 -24.92 -7.91
C SER A 15 16.36 -24.59 -8.84
N PHE A 16 15.14 -24.58 -8.29
CA PHE A 16 13.99 -24.03 -8.97
C PHE A 16 14.00 -22.52 -8.75
N THR A 17 14.18 -21.77 -9.83
CA THR A 17 14.00 -20.31 -9.82
C THR A 17 12.51 -20.04 -9.90
N ILE A 18 11.92 -19.57 -8.79
CA ILE A 18 10.55 -19.07 -8.79
C ILE A 18 10.57 -17.71 -9.50
N ASP A 19 10.02 -17.67 -10.70
CA ASP A 19 9.78 -16.41 -11.39
C ASP A 19 8.54 -15.72 -10.82
N LEU A 20 8.78 -14.87 -9.82
CA LEU A 20 7.75 -14.04 -9.19
C LEU A 20 7.33 -12.86 -10.07
N SER A 21 8.00 -12.59 -11.20
CA SER A 21 7.70 -11.42 -12.04
C SER A 21 6.25 -11.40 -12.52
N SER A 22 5.72 -12.59 -12.83
CA SER A 22 4.32 -12.78 -13.21
C SER A 22 3.31 -12.41 -12.11
N SER A 23 3.71 -12.51 -10.83
CA SER A 23 2.88 -12.11 -9.68
C SER A 23 2.95 -10.61 -9.39
N TYR A 24 3.99 -9.93 -9.89
CA TYR A 24 4.16 -8.47 -9.83
C TYR A 24 3.69 -7.77 -11.11
N HIS A 25 2.98 -8.46 -12.00
CA HIS A 25 2.21 -7.77 -13.03
C HIS A 25 1.12 -6.96 -12.34
N VAL A 26 1.37 -5.64 -12.25
CA VAL A 26 0.36 -4.65 -11.89
C VAL A 26 -0.66 -4.65 -13.03
N GLU A 27 -1.60 -5.60 -12.99
CA GLU A 27 -2.83 -5.48 -13.75
C GLU A 27 -3.45 -4.15 -13.31
N ASN A 28 -3.72 -3.25 -14.25
CA ASN A 28 -4.44 -2.00 -14.01
C ASN A 28 -5.92 -2.31 -13.74
N LEU A 29 -6.17 -3.14 -12.74
CA LEU A 29 -7.50 -3.45 -12.24
C LEU A 29 -8.09 -2.15 -11.69
N PRO A 30 -9.35 -1.83 -11.99
CA PRO A 30 -10.02 -0.70 -11.37
C PRO A 30 -9.98 -0.87 -9.85
N SER A 31 -9.62 0.22 -9.15
CA SER A 31 -9.64 0.25 -7.69
C SER A 31 -11.02 0.67 -7.19
N GLU A 32 -11.63 -0.16 -6.36
CA GLU A 32 -12.88 0.15 -5.67
C GLU A 32 -12.61 0.43 -4.19
N ILE A 33 -13.23 1.48 -3.65
CA ILE A 33 -13.06 1.86 -2.25
C ILE A 33 -14.16 1.20 -1.42
N ASP A 34 -13.76 0.32 -0.52
CA ASP A 34 -14.65 -0.39 0.40
C ASP A 34 -14.61 0.26 1.78
N ILE A 35 -15.54 1.19 2.05
CA ILE A 35 -15.64 1.81 3.38
C ILE A 35 -16.30 0.82 4.35
N ASN A 36 -15.50 0.19 5.20
CA ASN A 36 -15.97 -0.82 6.16
C ASN A 36 -16.31 -0.23 7.54
N GLN A 37 -15.79 0.96 7.85
CA GLN A 37 -16.00 1.64 9.12
C GLN A 37 -16.24 3.12 8.90
N VAL A 38 -17.21 3.66 9.65
CA VAL A 38 -17.59 5.07 9.59
C VAL A 38 -17.63 5.64 11.00
N TYR A 39 -16.87 6.71 11.22
CA TYR A 39 -16.80 7.41 12.49
C TYR A 39 -17.11 8.90 12.34
N TYR A 40 -17.48 9.53 13.45
CA TYR A 40 -17.69 10.97 13.56
C TYR A 40 -16.70 11.52 14.58
N SER A 41 -15.91 12.52 14.18
CA SER A 41 -14.88 13.14 15.04
C SER A 41 -15.49 14.06 16.11
N ASN A 42 -16.78 14.40 16.02
CA ASN A 42 -17.45 15.27 16.97
C ASN A 42 -17.85 14.50 18.25
N LEU A 43 -17.54 15.06 19.43
CA LEU A 43 -17.95 14.58 20.76
C LEU A 43 -19.47 14.65 20.99
N ALA A 44 -20.20 15.43 20.19
CA ALA A 44 -21.65 15.51 20.26
C ALA A 44 -22.28 14.43 19.37
N ALA A 45 -23.05 13.54 19.98
CA ALA A 45 -23.87 12.55 19.29
C ALA A 45 -24.76 13.25 18.23
N VAL A 46 -24.30 13.17 16.97
CA VAL A 46 -25.02 13.38 15.71
C VAL A 46 -25.75 14.73 15.58
N ASN A 47 -25.04 15.70 15.02
CA ASN A 47 -25.63 16.66 14.10
C ASN A 47 -24.74 16.71 12.86
N VAL A 48 -25.08 15.91 11.86
CA VAL A 48 -24.42 15.96 10.55
C VAL A 48 -24.90 17.24 9.86
N SER A 49 -24.02 18.22 9.75
CA SER A 49 -24.30 19.48 9.08
C SER A 49 -23.93 19.38 7.61
N HIS A 50 -24.63 20.13 6.75
CA HIS A 50 -24.28 20.28 5.33
C HIS A 50 -22.89 20.90 5.08
N ARG A 51 -22.14 21.27 6.13
CA ARG A 51 -20.75 21.77 6.07
C ARG A 51 -19.71 20.73 6.53
N ASP A 52 -20.14 19.53 6.88
CA ASP A 52 -19.21 18.49 7.29
C ASP A 52 -18.54 17.86 6.06
N VAL A 53 -17.26 17.54 6.22
CA VAL A 53 -16.44 16.87 5.21
C VAL A 53 -16.01 15.52 5.77
N PHE A 54 -15.52 14.64 4.90
CA PHE A 54 -14.97 13.36 5.31
C PHE A 54 -13.54 13.17 4.80
N ILE A 55 -12.78 12.36 5.53
CA ILE A 55 -11.46 11.88 5.12
C ILE A 55 -11.51 10.36 5.15
N ASP A 56 -11.07 9.74 4.06
CA ASP A 56 -10.94 8.30 3.93
C ASP A 56 -9.49 7.88 4.17
N PHE A 57 -9.30 6.99 5.14
CA PHE A 57 -8.02 6.33 5.38
C PHE A 57 -8.08 4.96 4.72
N LEU A 58 -7.37 4.81 3.61
CA LEU A 58 -7.34 3.59 2.82
C LEU A 58 -6.14 2.73 3.20
N GLN A 59 -6.35 1.43 3.34
CA GLN A 59 -5.28 0.47 3.59
C GLN A 59 -4.77 -0.10 2.27
N THR A 60 -3.44 -0.10 2.10
CA THR A 60 -2.74 -0.68 0.95
C THR A 60 -1.77 -1.80 1.40
N PRO A 61 -1.51 -2.82 0.55
CA PRO A 61 -2.18 -3.10 -0.71
C PRO A 61 -3.64 -3.55 -0.48
N GLY A 62 -4.51 -3.32 -1.46
CA GLY A 62 -5.89 -3.79 -1.43
C GLY A 62 -6.01 -5.31 -1.55
N VAL A 63 -7.24 -5.81 -1.46
CA VAL A 63 -7.58 -7.21 -1.71
C VAL A 63 -8.20 -7.31 -3.10
N ARG A 64 -7.62 -8.14 -3.98
CA ARG A 64 -8.25 -8.47 -5.26
C ARG A 64 -9.51 -9.29 -5.00
N ARG A 65 -10.65 -8.83 -5.50
CA ARG A 65 -11.89 -9.62 -5.58
C ARG A 65 -12.51 -9.37 -6.94
N ASP A 66 -13.01 -10.43 -7.55
CA ASP A 66 -13.54 -10.39 -8.91
C ASP A 66 -12.52 -9.79 -9.91
N GLU A 67 -12.91 -8.74 -10.64
CA GLU A 67 -12.10 -8.00 -11.60
C GLU A 67 -11.61 -6.64 -11.07
N ALA A 68 -11.63 -6.43 -9.73
CA ALA A 68 -11.26 -5.16 -9.11
C ALA A 68 -10.32 -5.31 -7.91
N MET A 69 -9.58 -4.24 -7.63
CA MET A 69 -8.78 -4.11 -6.41
C MET A 69 -9.59 -3.37 -5.35
N HIS A 70 -10.02 -4.08 -4.31
CA HIS A 70 -10.78 -3.49 -3.22
C HIS A 70 -9.84 -2.90 -2.17
N LEU A 71 -9.97 -1.60 -1.92
CA LEU A 71 -9.21 -0.87 -0.91
C LEU A 71 -10.08 -0.69 0.33
N PRO A 72 -9.88 -1.50 1.39
CA PRO A 72 -10.62 -1.31 2.61
C PRO A 72 -10.24 0.03 3.24
N GLY A 73 -11.25 0.77 3.69
CA GLY A 73 -11.07 2.11 4.20
C GLY A 73 -11.94 2.45 5.39
N VAL A 74 -11.42 3.36 6.22
CA VAL A 74 -12.16 3.99 7.31
C VAL A 74 -12.51 5.41 6.92
N ARG A 75 -13.80 5.76 7.01
CA ARG A 75 -14.29 7.12 6.76
C ARG A 75 -14.50 7.85 8.08
N ILE A 76 -13.92 9.04 8.21
CA ILE A 76 -14.15 9.91 9.37
C ILE A 76 -14.82 11.20 8.91
N PHE A 77 -16.03 11.46 9.39
CA PHE A 77 -16.72 12.73 9.22
C PHE A 77 -16.27 13.75 10.27
N MET A 78 -16.09 14.99 9.85
CA MET A 78 -15.68 16.09 10.73
C MET A 78 -16.08 17.44 10.15
N SER A 79 -16.11 18.47 11.02
CA SER A 79 -16.35 19.84 10.55
C SER A 79 -15.20 20.33 9.67
N TYR A 80 -15.50 21.25 8.76
CA TYR A 80 -14.49 21.88 7.89
C TYR A 80 -13.27 22.42 8.67
N ALA A 81 -13.51 23.06 9.82
CA ALA A 81 -12.44 23.60 10.66
C ALA A 81 -11.54 22.51 11.25
N ALA A 82 -12.10 21.35 11.61
CA ALA A 82 -11.33 20.21 12.08
C ALA A 82 -10.51 19.58 10.93
N ALA A 83 -11.11 19.43 9.75
CA ALA A 83 -10.43 18.90 8.57
C ALA A 83 -9.25 19.78 8.14
N GLN A 84 -9.42 21.10 8.13
CA GLN A 84 -8.36 22.04 7.77
C GLN A 84 -7.15 21.90 8.72
N LYS A 85 -7.40 21.88 10.04
CA LYS A 85 -6.33 21.71 11.04
C LYS A 85 -5.61 20.37 10.90
N LEU A 86 -6.36 19.30 10.62
CA LEU A 86 -5.78 17.98 10.39
C LEU A 86 -4.89 17.97 9.14
N ALA A 87 -5.37 18.52 8.02
CA ALA A 87 -4.60 18.61 6.78
C ALA A 87 -3.31 19.42 6.94
N GLU A 88 -3.38 20.60 7.58
CA GLU A 88 -2.21 21.44 7.85
C GLU A 88 -1.18 20.71 8.73
N THR A 89 -1.66 19.96 9.72
CA THR A 89 -0.80 19.18 10.63
C THR A 89 -0.12 18.03 9.91
N LEU A 90 -0.88 17.25 9.13
CA LEU A 90 -0.35 16.16 8.30
C LEU A 90 0.71 16.67 7.33
N PHE A 91 0.44 17.79 6.64
CA PHE A 91 1.39 18.38 5.72
C PHE A 91 2.71 18.76 6.40
N ARG A 92 2.64 19.40 7.58
CA ARG A 92 3.85 19.76 8.34
C ARG A 92 4.65 18.53 8.78
N VAL A 93 3.96 17.49 9.26
CA VAL A 93 4.62 16.24 9.69
C VAL A 93 5.31 15.58 8.50
N LEU A 94 4.63 15.47 7.36
CA LEU A 94 5.20 14.89 6.15
C LEU A 94 6.37 15.72 5.60
N ALA A 95 6.27 17.04 5.62
CA ALA A 95 7.34 17.93 5.19
C ALA A 95 8.60 17.79 6.07
N SER A 96 8.42 17.68 7.39
CA SER A 96 9.54 17.40 8.31
C SER A 96 10.14 16.03 8.03
N ALA A 97 9.32 14.98 7.96
CA ALA A 97 9.79 13.62 7.70
C ALA A 97 10.56 13.51 6.36
N HIS A 98 10.14 14.26 5.34
CA HIS A 98 10.86 14.37 4.08
C HIS A 98 12.22 15.04 4.25
N ALA A 99 12.26 16.20 4.92
CA ALA A 99 13.48 16.98 5.12
C ALA A 99 14.50 16.22 5.98
N ASP A 100 14.03 15.45 6.95
CA ASP A 100 14.83 14.66 7.86
C ASP A 100 15.35 13.35 7.22
N GLY A 101 14.99 13.07 5.96
CA GLY A 101 15.36 11.85 5.25
C GLY A 101 14.74 10.57 5.84
N ALA A 102 13.70 10.72 6.67
CA ALA A 102 13.06 9.64 7.41
C ALA A 102 11.96 8.93 6.60
N MET A 103 11.70 9.34 5.36
CA MET A 103 10.81 8.64 4.44
C MET A 103 11.58 7.63 3.58
N GLU A 104 10.95 6.47 3.32
CA GLU A 104 11.47 5.48 2.37
C GLU A 104 11.74 6.14 1.02
N GLN A 105 13.01 6.11 0.60
CA GLN A 105 13.41 6.57 -0.71
C GLN A 105 13.14 5.43 -1.70
N TYR A 106 12.10 5.58 -2.51
CA TYR A 106 11.90 4.72 -3.66
C TYR A 106 12.94 5.11 -4.73
N PRO A 107 13.85 4.21 -5.14
CA PRO A 107 14.71 4.51 -6.27
C PRO A 107 13.83 4.77 -7.48
N ALA A 108 13.96 5.96 -8.08
CA ALA A 108 13.25 6.28 -9.32
C ALA A 108 13.55 5.17 -10.33
N GLY A 109 12.52 4.40 -10.69
CA GLY A 109 12.61 3.41 -11.74
C GLY A 109 13.17 4.10 -12.98
N LYS A 110 14.26 3.57 -13.53
CA LYS A 110 14.86 4.10 -14.76
C LYS A 110 13.74 4.31 -15.78
N SER A 111 13.56 5.54 -16.24
CA SER A 111 12.77 5.79 -17.44
C SER A 111 13.34 4.90 -18.54
N MET A 112 12.53 3.94 -19.00
CA MET A 112 12.77 3.32 -20.29
C MET A 112 12.46 4.40 -21.33
N ASP A 113 13.43 5.28 -21.57
CA ASP A 113 13.45 6.11 -22.75
C ASP A 113 13.67 5.20 -23.96
N GLN A 114 12.53 4.82 -24.53
CA GLN A 114 12.20 4.71 -25.96
C GLN A 114 13.39 4.42 -26.90
N GLN A 115 13.33 3.22 -27.50
CA GLN A 115 14.04 2.84 -28.74
C GLN A 115 13.63 3.74 -29.91
#